data_AF-Q8IJT5-F1
#
_entry.id   AF-Q8IJT5-F1
#
_cell.length_a   1.000
_cell.length_b   1.000
_cell.length_c   1.000
_cell.angle_alpha   90.00
_cell.angle_beta   90.00
_cell.angle_gamma   90.00
#
_symmetry.space_group_name_H-M   'P 1'
#
loop_
_entity.id
_entity.type
_entity.pdbx_description
1 polymer ?
#
loop_
_entity_poly.entity_id
_entity_poly.type
_entity_poly.pdbx_seq_one_letter_code
_entity_poly.pdbx_strand_id
1 'polypeptide(L)'
;MGNIVSCCSLDENKKYLNDDEILETFSNSEINEFKKRLKNNIQIVVLLQDGTKLPCNLQANFQEKTLCISCHQKVRMINFSDIRSLLYGEEQLKRVETQANLINDNCCLALHLDDSGNCIPIKFGSVKEKNLFIFIMKDYKKNS
;
A
#
# COMPACT_ATOMS: atom_id res chain seq x y z
N MET A 1 -22.66 10.52 21.94
CA MET A 1 -21.26 10.85 21.60
C MET A 1 -20.57 9.53 21.30
N GLY A 2 -20.31 9.23 20.04
CA GLY A 2 -19.60 8.00 19.66
C GLY A 2 -18.12 8.21 19.94
N ASN A 3 -17.54 7.38 20.80
CA ASN A 3 -16.12 7.40 21.10
C ASN A 3 -15.33 7.09 19.83
N ILE A 4 -14.47 8.03 19.42
CA ILE A 4 -13.43 7.80 18.42
C ILE A 4 -12.43 6.85 19.08
N VAL A 5 -12.45 5.58 18.68
CA VAL A 5 -11.41 4.63 19.06
C VAL A 5 -10.15 5.04 18.28
N SER A 6 -9.25 5.75 18.95
CA SER A 6 -7.92 6.04 18.43
C SER A 6 -7.06 4.77 18.57
N CYS A 7 -6.86 4.05 17.46
CA CYS A 7 -6.10 2.79 17.42
C CYS A 7 -4.57 2.98 17.39
N CYS A 8 -4.05 4.08 17.94
CA CYS A 8 -2.61 4.35 17.97
C CYS A 8 -2.05 4.58 19.38
N SER A 9 -2.67 3.98 20.40
CA SER A 9 -2.07 3.91 21.73
C SER A 9 -1.19 2.65 21.85
N LEU A 10 0.11 2.89 22.05
CA LEU A 10 1.09 2.01 22.72
C LEU A 10 1.73 0.89 21.87
N ASP A 11 2.78 1.26 21.13
CA ASP A 11 4.14 0.71 21.31
C ASP A 11 5.09 1.32 20.26
N GLU A 12 5.62 2.52 20.53
CA GLU A 12 6.60 3.18 19.66
C GLU A 12 8.02 2.59 19.72
N ASN A 13 8.26 1.52 20.49
CA ASN A 13 9.59 0.93 20.65
C ASN A 13 9.77 -0.51 20.18
N LYS A 14 8.76 -1.13 19.57
CA LYS A 14 9.02 -2.27 18.69
C LYS A 14 9.29 -1.71 17.30
N LYS A 15 10.57 -1.43 17.03
CA LYS A 15 11.09 -1.62 15.68
C LYS A 15 10.67 -3.03 15.29
N TYR A 16 9.58 -3.16 14.53
CA TYR A 16 9.27 -4.40 13.85
C TYR A 16 10.44 -4.60 12.90
N LEU A 17 11.46 -5.28 13.43
CA LEU A 17 12.59 -5.82 12.70
C LEU A 17 11.97 -6.46 11.48
N ASN A 18 12.33 -5.90 10.34
CA ASN A 18 11.71 -6.11 9.05
C ASN A 18 11.17 -7.54 8.94
N ASP A 19 9.87 -7.68 8.71
CA ASP A 19 9.39 -8.75 7.84
C ASP A 19 9.99 -8.43 6.45
N ASP A 20 11.30 -8.64 6.32
CA ASP A 20 11.97 -8.91 5.06
C ASP A 20 11.51 -10.33 4.67
N GLU A 21 10.20 -10.49 4.46
CA GLU A 21 9.71 -11.45 3.48
C GLU A 21 10.59 -11.17 2.26
N ILE A 22 11.45 -12.14 1.90
CA ILE A 22 12.52 -11.97 0.92
C ILE A 22 11.94 -11.25 -0.29
N LEU A 23 12.20 -9.95 -0.39
CA LEU A 23 11.74 -9.19 -1.53
C LEU A 23 12.59 -9.68 -2.68
N GLU A 24 11.92 -10.28 -3.67
CA GLU A 24 12.54 -10.71 -4.91
C GLU A 24 13.46 -9.60 -5.44
N THR A 25 14.68 -9.97 -5.81
CA THR A 25 15.57 -9.05 -6.51
C THR A 25 15.06 -8.91 -7.94
N PHE A 26 14.60 -7.71 -8.31
CA PHE A 26 14.13 -7.43 -9.65
C PHE A 26 15.25 -6.88 -10.53
N SER A 27 15.25 -7.27 -11.80
CA SER A 27 16.12 -6.64 -12.79
C SER A 27 15.71 -5.18 -13.02
N ASN A 28 16.67 -4.34 -13.45
CA ASN A 28 16.39 -2.97 -13.85
C ASN A 28 15.33 -2.89 -14.95
N SER A 29 15.25 -3.90 -15.83
CA SER A 29 14.23 -3.97 -16.88
C SER A 29 12.82 -4.10 -16.27
N GLU A 30 12.64 -5.03 -15.35
CA GLU A 30 11.34 -5.27 -14.69
C GLU A 30 10.88 -4.04 -13.88
N ILE A 31 11.81 -3.42 -13.15
CA ILE A 31 11.53 -2.20 -12.39
C ILE A 31 11.08 -1.08 -13.34
N ASN A 32 11.80 -0.85 -14.43
CA ASN A 32 11.50 0.20 -15.39
C ASN A 32 10.19 -0.05 -16.15
N GLU A 33 9.91 -1.30 -16.52
CA GLU A 33 8.65 -1.69 -17.13
C GLU A 33 7.48 -1.44 -16.18
N PHE A 34 7.60 -1.85 -14.93
CA PHE A 34 6.55 -1.63 -13.95
C PHE A 34 6.37 -0.14 -13.58
N LYS A 35 7.45 0.65 -13.50
CA LYS A 35 7.35 2.12 -13.38
C LYS A 35 6.59 2.73 -14.56
N LYS A 36 6.83 2.28 -15.80
CA LYS A 36 6.07 2.74 -16.99
C LYS A 36 4.59 2.36 -16.88
N ARG A 37 4.28 1.14 -16.45
CA ARG A 37 2.90 0.68 -16.21
C ARG A 37 2.21 1.51 -15.13
N LEU A 38 2.84 1.71 -13.97
CA LEU A 38 2.33 2.57 -12.90
C LEU A 38 2.09 4.01 -13.38
N LYS A 39 2.95 4.56 -14.25
CA LYS A 39 2.72 5.88 -14.86
C LYS A 39 1.49 5.90 -15.76
N ASN A 40 1.21 4.80 -16.46
CA ASN A 40 0.07 4.65 -17.38
C ASN A 40 -1.16 4.01 -16.72
N ASN A 41 -1.19 3.97 -15.39
CA ASN A 41 -2.15 3.27 -14.54
C ASN A 41 -2.11 1.73 -14.63
N ILE A 42 -2.38 1.09 -13.50
CA ILE A 42 -2.61 -0.36 -13.39
C ILE A 42 -3.91 -0.62 -12.66
N GLN A 43 -4.54 -1.77 -12.93
CA GLN A 43 -5.74 -2.18 -12.21
C GLN A 43 -5.36 -2.76 -10.85
N ILE A 44 -6.09 -2.34 -9.82
CA ILE A 44 -6.01 -2.85 -8.45
C ILE A 44 -7.42 -3.01 -7.88
N VAL A 45 -7.53 -3.64 -6.72
CA VAL A 45 -8.76 -3.65 -5.92
C VAL A 45 -8.48 -2.98 -4.59
N VAL A 46 -9.23 -1.93 -4.26
CA VAL A 46 -9.26 -1.37 -2.91
C VAL A 46 -10.23 -2.19 -2.08
N LEU A 47 -9.80 -2.60 -0.89
CA LEU A 47 -10.62 -3.39 0.03
C LEU A 47 -11.18 -2.45 1.10
N LEU A 48 -12.50 -2.30 1.12
CA LEU A 48 -13.18 -1.40 2.05
C LEU A 48 -13.32 -2.06 3.44
N GLN A 49 -13.66 -1.27 4.45
CA GLN A 49 -13.76 -1.74 5.84
C GLN A 49 -14.80 -2.86 6.03
N ASP A 50 -15.90 -2.82 5.27
CA ASP A 50 -16.95 -3.84 5.25
C ASP A 50 -16.59 -5.09 4.43
N GLY A 51 -15.36 -5.17 3.89
CA GLY A 51 -14.90 -6.27 3.05
C GLY A 51 -15.26 -6.13 1.56
N THR A 52 -15.98 -5.07 1.19
CA THR A 52 -16.33 -4.80 -0.21
C THR A 52 -15.07 -4.61 -1.06
N LYS A 53 -15.06 -5.26 -2.23
CA LYS A 53 -13.97 -5.19 -3.21
C LYS A 53 -14.30 -4.12 -4.24
N LEU A 54 -13.56 -3.03 -4.25
CA LEU A 54 -13.77 -1.92 -5.18
C LEU A 54 -12.69 -1.94 -6.27
N PRO A 55 -13.02 -2.25 -7.54
CA PRO A 55 -12.08 -2.13 -8.64
C PRO A 55 -11.65 -0.67 -8.84
N CYS A 56 -10.34 -0.44 -8.88
CA CYS A 56 -9.75 0.89 -9.01
C CYS A 56 -8.53 0.85 -9.94
N ASN A 57 -8.08 2.01 -10.38
CA ASN A 57 -6.79 2.17 -11.03
C ASN A 57 -5.81 2.87 -10.08
N LEU A 58 -4.57 2.38 -10.08
CA LEU A 58 -3.44 2.96 -9.37
C LEU A 58 -2.49 3.60 -10.37
N GLN A 59 -2.16 4.86 -10.16
CA GLN A 59 -1.17 5.57 -10.96
C GLN A 59 -0.13 6.24 -10.06
N ALA A 60 1.14 6.21 -10.46
CA ALA A 60 2.21 6.92 -9.76
C ALA A 60 2.82 8.00 -10.66
N ASN A 61 2.92 9.22 -10.15
CA ASN A 61 3.75 10.27 -10.72
C ASN A 61 5.04 10.37 -9.89
N PHE A 62 6.12 9.80 -10.41
CA PHE A 62 7.41 9.76 -9.74
C PHE A 62 8.15 11.09 -9.73
N GLN A 63 7.81 12.04 -10.61
CA GLN A 63 8.39 13.39 -10.60
C GLN A 63 7.77 14.22 -9.47
N GLU A 64 6.43 14.23 -9.40
CA GLU A 64 5.68 14.93 -8.35
C GLU A 64 5.61 14.15 -7.03
N LYS A 65 6.14 12.92 -6.99
CA LYS A 65 6.07 12.00 -5.84
C LYS A 65 4.64 11.81 -5.31
N THR A 66 3.69 11.58 -6.22
CA THR A 66 2.27 11.35 -5.88
C THR A 66 1.76 10.00 -6.36
N LEU A 67 0.84 9.44 -5.59
CA LEU A 67 0.07 8.24 -5.91
C LEU A 67 -1.40 8.64 -6.08
N CYS A 68 -2.00 8.22 -7.18
CA CYS A 68 -3.39 8.45 -7.51
C CYS A 68 -4.15 7.12 -7.48
N ILE A 69 -5.18 7.05 -6.64
CA ILE A 69 -6.13 5.94 -6.60
C ILE A 69 -7.45 6.46 -7.17
N SER A 70 -7.91 5.87 -8.27
CA SER A 70 -9.15 6.24 -8.93
C SER A 70 -10.14 5.07 -8.95
N CYS A 71 -11.31 5.26 -8.37
CA CYS A 71 -12.36 4.26 -8.24
C CYS A 71 -13.66 4.86 -8.78
N HIS A 72 -14.11 4.41 -9.97
CA HIS A 72 -15.23 5.01 -10.68
C HIS A 72 -15.09 6.55 -10.81
N GLN A 73 -15.90 7.33 -10.10
CA GLN A 73 -15.89 8.79 -10.12
C GLN A 73 -15.08 9.43 -8.98
N LYS A 74 -14.57 8.63 -8.04
CA LYS A 74 -13.78 9.13 -6.91
C LYS A 74 -12.29 8.99 -7.22
N VAL A 75 -11.56 10.08 -6.98
CA VAL A 75 -10.10 10.12 -7.11
C VAL A 75 -9.51 10.56 -5.78
N ARG A 76 -8.48 9.85 -5.32
CA ARG A 76 -7.69 10.21 -4.16
C ARG A 76 -6.23 10.36 -4.57
N MET A 77 -5.70 11.56 -4.37
CA MET A 77 -4.27 11.84 -4.49
C MET A 77 -3.62 11.66 -3.12
N ILE A 78 -2.44 11.04 -3.08
CA ILE A 78 -1.67 10.76 -1.86
C ILE A 78 -0.22 11.15 -2.18
N ASN A 79 0.39 12.05 -1.41
CA ASN A 79 1.82 12.30 -1.57
C ASN A 79 2.60 11.12 -1.00
N PHE A 80 3.77 10.83 -1.57
CA PHE A 80 4.64 9.78 -1.03
C PHE A 80 5.08 10.07 0.40
N SER A 81 5.16 11.36 0.78
CA SER A 81 5.41 11.82 2.15
C SER A 81 4.30 11.45 3.13
N ASP A 82 3.06 11.33 2.66
CA ASP A 82 1.90 11.09 3.52
C ASP A 82 1.68 9.59 3.78
N ILE A 83 2.41 8.74 3.07
CA ILE A 83 2.47 7.31 3.33
C ILE A 83 3.52 7.15 4.42
N ARG A 84 3.16 6.67 5.60
CA ARG A 84 4.07 6.35 6.73
C ARG A 84 4.84 5.06 6.51
N SER A 85 4.15 4.02 6.03
CA SER A 85 4.72 2.70 5.82
C SER A 85 3.84 1.87 4.87
N LEU A 86 4.41 0.78 4.34
CA LEU A 86 3.66 -0.24 3.63
C LEU A 86 3.54 -1.45 4.55
N LEU A 87 2.31 -1.92 4.77
CA LEU A 87 2.00 -3.10 5.56
C LEU A 87 1.76 -4.26 4.60
N TYR A 88 2.51 -5.35 4.71
CA TYR A 88 2.38 -6.48 3.78
C TYR A 88 2.73 -7.84 4.40
N GLY A 89 3.36 -7.87 5.59
CA GLY A 89 3.50 -9.10 6.38
C GLY A 89 2.19 -9.48 7.07
N GLU A 90 2.01 -10.77 7.36
CA GLU A 90 0.81 -11.29 8.03
C GLU A 90 0.48 -10.53 9.33
N GLU A 91 1.48 -10.34 10.20
CA GLU A 91 1.32 -9.65 11.49
C GLU A 91 0.98 -8.16 11.32
N GLN A 92 1.45 -7.55 10.23
CA GLN A 92 1.14 -6.15 9.91
C GLN A 92 -0.29 -6.01 9.36
N LEU A 93 -0.69 -6.93 8.47
CA LEU A 93 -2.01 -6.92 7.85
C LEU A 93 -3.13 -7.27 8.83
N LYS A 94 -2.87 -8.07 9.87
CA LYS A 94 -3.81 -8.31 10.99
C LYS A 94 -4.29 -7.04 11.69
N ARG A 95 -3.49 -5.96 11.64
CA ARG A 95 -3.81 -4.68 12.29
C ARG A 95 -4.69 -3.76 11.46
N VAL A 96 -4.95 -4.12 10.20
CA VAL A 96 -5.73 -3.30 9.28
C VAL A 96 -7.21 -3.58 9.50
N GLU A 97 -7.98 -2.55 9.85
CA GLU A 97 -9.41 -2.66 10.13
C GLU A 97 -10.23 -2.87 8.85
N THR A 98 -10.43 -4.13 8.48
CA THR A 98 -11.31 -4.53 7.38
C THR A 98 -11.87 -5.93 7.61
N GLN A 99 -13.08 -6.18 7.12
CA GLN A 99 -13.66 -7.52 7.05
C GLN A 99 -13.12 -8.33 5.85
N ALA A 100 -12.30 -7.73 4.98
CA ALA A 100 -11.65 -8.44 3.89
C ALA A 100 -10.56 -9.38 4.43
N ASN A 101 -10.42 -10.55 3.79
CA ASN A 101 -9.31 -11.45 4.10
C ASN A 101 -8.02 -10.94 3.45
N LEU A 102 -7.22 -10.17 4.20
CA LEU A 102 -5.92 -9.69 3.77
C LEU A 102 -4.80 -10.72 3.96
N ILE A 103 -4.93 -11.58 4.97
CA ILE A 103 -3.84 -12.43 5.47
C ILE A 103 -3.61 -13.63 4.53
N ASN A 104 -4.68 -14.24 4.03
CA ASN A 104 -4.56 -15.43 3.17
C ASN A 104 -4.33 -15.08 1.69
N ASP A 105 -4.14 -13.80 1.36
CA ASP A 105 -3.97 -13.32 -0.01
C ASP A 105 -2.63 -12.60 -0.17
N ASN A 106 -1.67 -13.32 -0.74
CA ASN A 106 -0.30 -12.85 -0.92
C ASN A 106 -0.18 -11.65 -1.88
N CYS A 107 -1.26 -11.22 -2.53
CA CYS A 107 -1.31 -10.04 -3.40
C CYS A 107 -1.73 -8.76 -2.65
N CYS A 108 -2.06 -8.86 -1.36
CA CYS A 108 -2.52 -7.73 -0.55
C CYS A 108 -1.36 -6.96 0.10
N LEU A 109 -1.52 -5.64 0.19
CA LEU A 109 -0.75 -4.75 1.06
C LEU A 109 -1.67 -3.64 1.56
N ALA A 110 -1.26 -2.86 2.56
CA ALA A 110 -1.95 -1.64 2.94
C ALA A 110 -1.00 -0.43 2.96
N LEU A 111 -1.49 0.69 2.43
CA LEU A 111 -0.84 2.00 2.59
C LEU A 111 -1.23 2.55 3.95
N HIS A 112 -0.28 2.63 4.89
CA HIS A 112 -0.50 3.28 6.18
C HIS A 112 -0.18 4.76 6.05
N LEU A 113 -1.16 5.64 6.27
CA LEU A 113 -1.03 7.09 6.06
C LEU A 113 -0.72 7.83 7.38
N ASP A 114 0.19 8.81 7.34
CA ASP A 114 0.70 9.51 8.53
C ASP A 114 -0.38 10.29 9.29
N ASP A 115 -1.12 11.19 8.63
CA ASP A 115 -1.98 12.17 9.30
C ASP A 115 -3.18 11.60 10.05
N SER A 116 -3.63 10.40 9.67
CA SER A 116 -4.86 9.81 10.20
C SER A 116 -4.67 8.43 10.83
N GLY A 117 -3.50 7.81 10.66
CA GLY A 117 -3.31 6.38 10.95
C GLY A 117 -4.16 5.46 10.06
N ASN A 118 -4.95 6.01 9.14
CA ASN A 118 -5.81 5.22 8.27
C ASN A 118 -4.95 4.36 7.32
N CYS A 119 -5.44 3.16 7.09
CA CYS A 119 -4.88 2.25 6.11
C CYS A 119 -5.75 2.20 4.85
N ILE A 120 -5.12 2.16 3.68
CA ILE A 120 -5.80 1.81 2.42
C ILE A 120 -5.31 0.42 2.01
N PRO A 121 -6.10 -0.65 2.27
CA PRO A 121 -5.74 -1.98 1.81
C PRO A 121 -6.01 -2.11 0.31
N ILE A 122 -5.01 -2.63 -0.40
CA ILE A 122 -4.96 -2.76 -1.84
C ILE A 122 -4.56 -4.19 -2.18
N LYS A 123 -5.28 -4.80 -3.11
CA LYS A 123 -4.92 -6.07 -3.74
C LYS A 123 -4.43 -5.81 -5.17
N PHE A 124 -3.24 -6.31 -5.47
CA PHE A 124 -2.65 -6.30 -6.81
C PHE A 124 -3.13 -7.49 -7.66
N GLY A 125 -2.92 -7.43 -8.97
CA GLY A 125 -3.24 -8.53 -9.89
C GLY A 125 -2.34 -9.76 -9.70
N SER A 126 -1.14 -9.56 -9.15
CA SER A 126 -0.20 -10.64 -8.84
C SER A 126 0.73 -10.28 -7.68
N VAL A 127 1.34 -11.31 -7.07
CA VAL A 127 2.38 -11.17 -6.04
C VAL A 127 3.58 -10.40 -6.57
N LYS A 128 3.98 -10.63 -7.84
CA LYS A 128 5.08 -9.93 -8.49
C LYS A 128 4.83 -8.41 -8.56
N GLU A 129 3.62 -7.99 -8.91
CA GLU A 129 3.27 -6.55 -8.94
C GLU A 129 3.26 -5.93 -7.55
N LYS A 130 2.74 -6.63 -6.54
CA LYS A 130 2.82 -6.22 -5.13
C LYS A 130 4.29 -5.99 -4.74
N ASN A 131 5.16 -6.95 -5.02
CA ASN A 131 6.57 -6.91 -4.63
C ASN A 131 7.35 -5.82 -5.39
N LEU A 132 7.12 -5.65 -6.70
CA LEU A 132 7.69 -4.55 -7.48
C LEU A 132 7.24 -3.18 -6.93
N PHE A 133 5.97 -3.04 -6.55
CA PHE A 133 5.47 -1.82 -5.94
C PHE A 133 6.17 -1.52 -4.61
N ILE A 134 6.29 -2.52 -3.73
CA ILE A 134 7.02 -2.38 -2.45
C ILE A 134 8.47 -1.97 -2.70
N PHE A 135 9.18 -2.64 -3.61
CA PHE A 135 10.57 -2.34 -3.94
C PHE A 135 10.74 -0.88 -4.38
N ILE A 136 9.91 -0.44 -5.33
CA ILE A 136 9.96 0.92 -5.87
C ILE A 136 9.64 1.97 -4.78
N MET A 137 8.58 1.76 -4.00
CA MET A 137 8.18 2.71 -2.97
C MET A 137 9.22 2.80 -1.84
N LYS A 138 9.87 1.68 -1.47
CA LYS A 138 10.99 1.70 -0.52
C LYS A 138 12.19 2.49 -1.06
N ASP A 139 12.51 2.38 -2.35
CA ASP A 139 13.56 3.16 -2.99
C ASP A 139 13.29 4.67 -2.93
N TYR A 140 12.06 5.11 -3.24
CA TYR A 140 11.69 6.53 -3.14
C TYR A 140 11.67 7.07 -1.71
N LYS A 141 11.40 6.21 -0.72
CA LYS A 141 11.43 6.59 0.70
C LYS A 141 12.81 6.68 1.32
N LYS A 142 13.78 5.89 0.86
CA LYS A 142 15.17 6.01 1.33
C LYS A 142 15.85 7.30 0.83
N ASN A 143 15.36 7.84 -0.28
CA ASN A 143 15.91 9.02 -0.95
C ASN A 143 15.09 10.32 -0.74
N SER A 144 14.15 10.33 0.21
CA SER A 144 13.38 11.53 0.59
C SER A 144 13.69 11.91 2.03
#